data_AF-A0A9N8H1U3-F1
#
_entry.id   AF-A0A9N8H1U3-F1
#
_cell.length_a   1.000
_cell.length_b   1.000
_cell.length_c   1.000
_cell.angle_alpha   90.00
_cell.angle_beta   90.00
_cell.angle_gamma   90.00
#
_symmetry.space_group_name_H-M   'P 1'
#
loop_
_entity.id
_entity.type
_entity.pdbx_description
1 polymer ?
#
loop_
_entity_poly.entity_id
_entity_poly.type
_entity_poly.pdbx_seq_one_letter_code
_entity_poly.pdbx_strand_id
1 'polypeptide(L)'
;MPRRLSDYVVSVDLSNEWRRHLVWSKKNGDDLKALVTGRYTSTSVFLSLLFSTEMAVIYSPSRPADEIREALENKEIHKVEFWAGLALCVSIFFSVSALVANFTAWSVFSSLSTENAPIVLRSNVGLYSAQLPSRLVVLALYLFFAVIVLTWWVVMPGEAAFFLTLGGFLVIVHIIQTFSATANLVMLTGAMANMPIIEEDEEVHLSPGQLSDILIERARLAKKLKVDVMKQYRVDYQQLLREVEDGTLQFPISESEYNLRASKMVHMRRQMPSRFLDVRVGSELDMVDEEHG
;
A
#
# COMPACT_ATOMS: atom_id res chain seq x y z
N MET A 1 -5.71 0.96 15.17
CA MET A 1 -4.59 0.85 16.13
C MET A 1 -3.82 -0.44 15.88
N PRO A 2 -2.48 -0.36 15.80
CA PRO A 2 -1.62 -1.50 15.47
C PRO A 2 -1.76 -2.62 16.51
N ARG A 3 -1.76 -3.88 16.08
CA ARG A 3 -2.03 -5.04 16.94
C ARG A 3 -0.76 -5.74 17.40
N ARG A 4 0.36 -5.55 16.69
CA ARG A 4 1.66 -6.15 16.98
C ARG A 4 2.78 -5.11 16.91
N LEU A 5 3.89 -5.36 17.60
CA LEU A 5 5.10 -4.52 17.51
C LEU A 5 5.61 -4.39 16.06
N SER A 6 5.47 -5.45 15.26
CA SER A 6 5.79 -5.43 13.83
C SER A 6 5.04 -4.35 13.07
N ASP A 7 3.81 -4.01 13.47
CA ASP A 7 2.96 -3.04 12.78
C ASP A 7 3.42 -1.58 13.01
N TYR A 8 4.31 -1.37 13.98
CA TYR A 8 4.98 -0.09 14.24
C TYR A 8 6.29 0.08 13.48
N VAL A 9 6.88 -1.04 13.01
CA VAL A 9 8.21 -1.06 12.38
C VAL A 9 8.12 -1.37 10.89
N VAL A 10 7.06 -2.07 10.47
CA VAL A 10 6.87 -2.60 9.12
C VAL A 10 5.70 -1.86 8.48
N SER A 11 5.96 -1.21 7.34
CA SER A 11 4.91 -0.50 6.56
C SER A 11 3.71 -1.42 6.26
N VAL A 12 2.50 -0.86 6.30
CA VAL A 12 1.25 -1.63 6.02
C VAL A 12 1.23 -2.27 4.64
N ASP A 13 1.99 -1.74 3.67
CA ASP A 13 2.16 -2.37 2.35
C ASP A 13 2.82 -3.76 2.38
N LEU A 14 3.43 -4.14 3.50
CA LEU A 14 4.00 -5.47 3.72
C LEU A 14 3.04 -6.40 4.47
N SER A 15 1.92 -5.89 4.98
CA SER A 15 0.92 -6.71 5.64
C SER A 15 0.14 -7.55 4.62
N ASN A 16 -0.11 -8.81 4.97
CA ASN A 16 -0.93 -9.69 4.14
C ASN A 16 -2.40 -9.23 4.15
N GLU A 17 -2.87 -8.64 5.25
CA GLU A 17 -4.25 -8.13 5.34
C GLU A 17 -4.52 -7.00 4.34
N TRP A 18 -3.63 -6.00 4.26
CA TRP A 18 -3.78 -4.88 3.32
C TRP A 18 -3.82 -5.35 1.86
N ARG A 19 -3.04 -6.36 1.52
CA ARG A 19 -2.98 -6.86 0.14
C ARG A 19 -4.18 -7.70 -0.23
N ARG A 20 -4.66 -8.52 0.70
CA ARG A 20 -5.97 -9.16 0.53
C ARG A 20 -7.04 -8.10 0.37
N HIS A 21 -6.99 -7.02 1.15
CA HIS A 21 -7.91 -5.90 1.03
C HIS A 21 -7.86 -5.26 -0.38
N LEU A 22 -6.68 -4.95 -0.90
CA LEU A 22 -6.50 -4.40 -2.25
C LEU A 22 -7.09 -5.31 -3.34
N VAL A 23 -6.73 -6.59 -3.35
CA VAL A 23 -7.13 -7.51 -4.44
C VAL A 23 -8.61 -7.90 -4.36
N TRP A 24 -9.21 -7.85 -3.18
CA TRP A 24 -10.64 -8.12 -2.99
C TRP A 24 -11.51 -6.87 -3.13
N SER A 25 -10.93 -5.67 -3.07
CA SER A 25 -11.67 -4.41 -3.22
C SER A 25 -12.28 -4.21 -4.61
N LYS A 26 -11.58 -4.64 -5.66
CA LYS A 26 -12.04 -4.53 -7.06
C LYS A 26 -12.52 -5.87 -7.60
N LYS A 27 -13.74 -5.85 -8.14
CA LYS A 27 -14.39 -7.03 -8.74
C LYS A 27 -14.03 -7.20 -10.21
N ASN A 28 -13.91 -6.09 -10.94
CA ASN A 28 -13.49 -6.05 -12.33
C ASN A 28 -11.98 -6.38 -12.45
N GLY A 29 -11.62 -7.18 -13.45
CA GLY A 29 -10.24 -7.54 -13.74
C GLY A 29 -9.39 -6.35 -14.20
N ASP A 30 -9.98 -5.43 -14.97
CA ASP A 30 -9.26 -4.24 -15.45
C ASP A 30 -8.89 -3.29 -14.32
N ASP A 31 -9.86 -2.93 -13.47
CA ASP A 31 -9.61 -2.10 -12.29
C ASP A 31 -8.58 -2.74 -11.36
N LEU A 32 -8.65 -4.06 -11.20
CA LEU A 32 -7.73 -4.81 -10.36
C LEU A 32 -6.32 -4.80 -10.94
N LYS A 33 -6.17 -4.99 -12.26
CA LYS A 33 -4.89 -4.86 -12.95
C LYS A 33 -4.34 -3.45 -12.77
N ALA A 34 -5.13 -2.43 -13.08
CA ALA A 34 -4.74 -1.03 -12.96
C ALA A 34 -4.29 -0.68 -11.54
N LEU A 35 -5.01 -1.16 -10.52
CA LEU A 35 -4.65 -0.98 -9.11
C LEU A 35 -3.29 -1.61 -8.77
N VAL A 36 -3.03 -2.82 -9.27
CA VAL A 36 -1.78 -3.55 -8.99
C VAL A 36 -0.60 -2.98 -9.80
N THR A 37 -0.81 -2.62 -11.06
CA THR A 37 0.24 -2.18 -11.98
C THR A 37 0.53 -0.69 -11.91
N GLY A 38 -0.44 0.13 -11.52
CA GLY A 38 -0.32 1.60 -11.50
C GLY A 38 0.83 2.10 -10.63
N ARG A 39 1.17 1.36 -9.56
CA ARG A 39 2.30 1.69 -8.67
C ARG A 39 3.68 1.31 -9.22
N TYR A 40 3.76 0.43 -10.23
CA TYR A 40 5.05 -0.07 -10.69
C TYR A 40 5.86 1.01 -11.40
N THR A 41 5.24 1.89 -12.18
CA THR A 41 5.94 2.99 -12.86
C THR A 41 6.59 3.94 -11.86
N SER A 42 5.85 4.42 -10.86
CA SER A 42 6.41 5.32 -9.82
C SER A 42 7.51 4.63 -9.01
N THR A 43 7.32 3.34 -8.68
CA THR A 43 8.32 2.53 -7.99
C THR A 43 9.61 2.39 -8.80
N SER A 44 9.53 2.20 -10.12
CA SER A 44 10.70 2.12 -10.98
C SER A 44 11.48 3.43 -10.98
N VAL A 45 10.80 4.58 -11.17
CA VAL A 45 11.45 5.90 -11.13
C VAL A 45 12.13 6.13 -9.79
N PHE A 46 11.43 5.84 -8.70
CA PHE A 46 11.98 5.98 -7.35
C PHE A 46 13.23 5.13 -7.13
N LEU A 47 13.18 3.83 -7.47
CA LEU A 47 14.32 2.93 -7.32
C LEU A 47 15.49 3.30 -8.23
N SER A 48 15.24 3.82 -9.43
CA SER A 48 16.30 4.31 -10.33
C SER A 48 17.02 5.52 -9.75
N LEU A 49 16.31 6.43 -9.09
CA LEU A 49 16.92 7.58 -8.39
C LEU A 49 17.75 7.12 -7.20
N LEU A 50 17.24 6.18 -6.42
CA LEU A 50 17.94 5.61 -5.27
C LEU A 50 19.24 4.92 -5.73
N PHE A 51 19.16 4.03 -6.73
CA PHE A 51 20.32 3.37 -7.33
C PHE A 51 21.32 4.39 -7.90
N SER A 52 20.87 5.39 -8.65
CA SER A 52 21.75 6.42 -9.22
C SER A 52 22.47 7.21 -8.12
N THR A 53 21.80 7.47 -6.99
CA THR A 53 22.40 8.17 -5.86
C THR A 53 23.50 7.32 -5.22
N GLU A 54 23.23 6.03 -4.99
CA GLU A 54 24.21 5.10 -4.43
C GLU A 54 25.45 4.96 -5.33
N MET A 55 25.24 4.84 -6.64
CA MET A 55 26.32 4.82 -7.62
C MET A 55 27.12 6.13 -7.63
N ALA A 56 26.45 7.27 -7.52
CA ALA A 56 27.12 8.56 -7.43
C ALA A 56 27.97 8.70 -6.17
N VAL A 57 27.54 8.12 -5.04
CA VAL A 57 28.34 8.10 -3.80
C VAL A 57 29.60 7.24 -3.97
N ILE A 58 29.48 6.02 -4.52
CA ILE A 58 30.64 5.12 -4.75
C ILE A 58 31.70 5.77 -5.64
N TYR A 59 31.27 6.43 -6.72
CA TYR A 59 32.18 7.01 -7.71
C TYR A 59 32.50 8.48 -7.48
N SER A 60 32.03 9.06 -6.38
CA SER A 60 32.33 10.43 -6.01
C SER A 60 33.84 10.61 -5.84
N PRO A 61 34.46 11.69 -6.37
CA PRO A 61 35.85 12.04 -6.10
C PRO A 61 36.02 12.80 -4.78
N SER A 62 35.08 12.63 -3.85
CA SER A 62 35.11 13.32 -2.55
C SER A 62 35.95 12.52 -1.55
N ARG A 63 36.64 13.24 -0.66
CA ARG A 63 37.48 12.62 0.37
C ARG A 63 36.76 11.52 1.19
N PRO A 64 35.50 11.70 1.67
CA PRO A 64 34.81 10.63 2.39
C PRO A 64 34.58 9.38 1.55
N ALA A 65 34.31 9.54 0.24
CA ALA A 65 34.15 8.41 -0.66
C ALA A 65 35.49 7.69 -0.93
N ASP A 66 36.60 8.44 -1.02
CA ASP A 66 37.95 7.86 -1.09
C ASP A 66 38.28 7.06 0.16
N GLU A 67 38.03 7.60 1.35
CA GLU A 67 38.26 6.93 2.65
C GLU A 67 37.43 5.63 2.76
N ILE A 68 36.19 5.63 2.29
CA ILE A 68 35.35 4.42 2.20
C ILE A 68 35.95 3.39 1.24
N ARG A 69 36.39 3.80 0.04
CA ARG A 69 36.98 2.89 -0.95
C ARG A 69 38.29 2.28 -0.45
N GLU A 70 39.16 3.10 0.14
CA GLU A 70 40.44 2.66 0.70
C GLU A 70 40.23 1.69 1.87
N ALA A 71 39.29 1.97 2.77
CA ALA A 71 38.97 1.08 3.89
C ALA A 71 38.48 -0.29 3.41
N LEU A 72 37.68 -0.34 2.33
CA LEU A 72 37.25 -1.58 1.69
C LEU A 72 38.41 -2.34 1.05
N GLU A 73 39.28 -1.65 0.31
CA GLU A 73 40.45 -2.24 -0.36
C GLU A 73 41.43 -2.85 0.65
N ASN A 74 41.70 -2.11 1.73
CA ASN A 74 42.61 -2.50 2.80
C ASN A 74 41.98 -3.44 3.85
N LYS A 75 40.69 -3.75 3.73
CA LYS A 75 39.93 -4.64 4.65
C LYS A 75 39.95 -4.18 6.11
N GLU A 76 39.78 -2.89 6.33
CA GLU A 76 39.83 -2.27 7.65
C GLU A 76 38.52 -2.43 8.43
N ILE A 77 38.18 -3.65 8.83
CA ILE A 77 36.87 -4.03 9.42
C ILE A 77 36.52 -3.23 10.70
N HIS A 78 37.52 -2.65 11.37
CA HIS A 78 37.33 -1.86 12.60
C HIS A 78 36.88 -0.41 12.33
N LYS A 79 36.97 0.07 11.09
CA LYS A 79 36.62 1.43 10.68
C LYS A 79 35.16 1.53 10.25
N VAL A 80 34.51 2.65 10.54
CA VAL A 80 33.10 2.88 10.17
C VAL A 80 32.96 2.98 8.65
N GLU A 81 33.99 3.52 8.00
CA GLU A 81 34.16 3.67 6.55
C GLU A 81 34.04 2.33 5.82
N PHE A 82 34.63 1.25 6.37
CA PHE A 82 34.50 -0.10 5.82
C PHE A 82 33.03 -0.57 5.83
N TRP A 83 32.33 -0.37 6.95
CA TRP A 83 30.92 -0.76 7.09
C TRP A 83 30.00 0.10 6.23
N ALA A 84 30.28 1.39 6.11
CA ALA A 84 29.57 2.29 5.20
C ALA A 84 29.70 1.81 3.75
N GLY A 85 30.90 1.45 3.32
CA GLY A 85 31.16 0.90 1.99
C GLY A 85 30.48 -0.44 1.75
N LEU A 86 30.55 -1.36 2.70
CA LEU A 86 29.89 -2.67 2.59
C LEU A 86 28.37 -2.52 2.53
N ALA A 87 27.79 -1.67 3.40
CA ALA A 87 26.37 -1.38 3.41
C ALA A 87 25.93 -0.75 2.07
N LEU A 88 26.74 0.13 1.49
CA LEU A 88 26.48 0.76 0.19
C LEU A 88 26.46 -0.28 -0.94
N CYS A 89 27.43 -1.20 -1.00
CA CYS A 89 27.43 -2.30 -1.97
C CYS A 89 26.20 -3.21 -1.83
N VAL A 90 25.83 -3.57 -0.59
CA VAL A 90 24.63 -4.37 -0.32
C VAL A 90 23.37 -3.63 -0.73
N SER A 91 23.28 -2.33 -0.42
CA SER A 91 22.15 -1.48 -0.79
C SER A 91 21.96 -1.42 -2.30
N ILE A 92 23.03 -1.19 -3.06
CA ILE A 92 23.03 -1.21 -4.53
C ILE A 92 22.50 -2.54 -5.08
N PHE A 93 22.95 -3.67 -4.54
CA PHE A 93 22.49 -4.99 -4.96
C PHE A 93 20.97 -5.15 -4.78
N PHE A 94 20.44 -4.70 -3.64
CA PHE A 94 19.00 -4.76 -3.37
C PHE A 94 18.19 -3.76 -4.19
N SER A 95 18.73 -2.57 -4.48
CA SER A 95 18.13 -1.58 -5.38
C SER A 95 17.96 -2.15 -6.80
N VAL A 96 19.00 -2.79 -7.34
CA VAL A 96 18.95 -3.46 -8.65
C VAL A 96 17.97 -4.64 -8.62
N SER A 97 18.02 -5.46 -7.58
CA SER A 97 17.09 -6.59 -7.42
C SER A 97 15.64 -6.13 -7.35
N ALA A 98 15.36 -5.02 -6.66
CA ALA A 98 14.04 -4.41 -6.57
C ALA A 98 13.58 -3.90 -7.94
N LEU A 99 14.46 -3.26 -8.73
CA LEU A 99 14.16 -2.81 -10.09
C LEU A 99 13.78 -3.98 -11.01
N VAL A 100 14.60 -5.04 -11.02
CA VAL A 100 14.35 -6.24 -11.82
C VAL A 100 13.04 -6.90 -11.42
N ALA A 101 12.78 -7.05 -10.11
CA ALA A 101 11.53 -7.62 -9.61
C ALA A 101 10.32 -6.77 -10.01
N ASN A 102 10.43 -5.45 -9.92
CA ASN A 102 9.36 -4.52 -10.25
C ASN A 102 9.02 -4.55 -11.75
N PHE A 103 10.04 -4.53 -12.61
CA PHE A 103 9.86 -4.64 -14.07
C PHE A 103 9.26 -6.00 -14.46
N THR A 104 9.76 -7.09 -13.87
CA THR A 104 9.25 -8.44 -14.11
C THR A 104 7.79 -8.57 -13.69
N ALA A 105 7.44 -8.09 -12.50
CA ALA A 105 6.06 -8.10 -12.00
C ALA A 105 5.14 -7.29 -12.91
N TRP A 106 5.57 -6.10 -13.34
CA TRP A 106 4.79 -5.28 -14.27
C TRP A 106 4.51 -6.01 -15.59
N SER A 107 5.53 -6.61 -16.20
CA SER A 107 5.38 -7.36 -17.46
C SER A 107 4.44 -8.57 -17.33
N VAL A 108 4.58 -9.34 -16.24
CA VAL A 108 3.72 -10.51 -16.01
C VAL A 108 2.27 -10.10 -15.72
N PHE A 109 2.04 -9.09 -14.87
CA PHE A 109 0.67 -8.71 -14.51
C PHE A 109 -0.05 -7.89 -15.58
N SER A 110 0.66 -7.13 -16.40
CA SER A 110 0.07 -6.39 -17.53
C SER A 110 -0.47 -7.32 -18.61
N SER A 111 0.19 -8.47 -18.82
CA SER A 111 -0.19 -9.48 -19.82
C SER A 111 -1.38 -10.37 -19.43
N LEU A 112 -1.86 -10.32 -18.19
CA LEU A 112 -3.04 -11.09 -17.78
C LEU A 112 -4.30 -10.61 -18.52
N SER A 113 -5.13 -11.54 -19.01
CA SER A 113 -6.45 -11.18 -19.52
C SER A 113 -7.37 -10.70 -18.38
N THR A 114 -8.37 -9.90 -18.72
CA THR A 114 -9.27 -9.27 -17.75
C THR A 114 -10.11 -10.31 -17.01
N GLU A 115 -10.46 -11.41 -17.69
CA GLU A 115 -11.24 -12.52 -17.15
C GLU A 115 -10.43 -13.37 -16.17
N ASN A 116 -9.13 -13.52 -16.42
CA ASN A 116 -8.23 -14.37 -15.63
C ASN A 116 -7.52 -13.62 -14.50
N ALA A 117 -7.39 -12.29 -14.60
CA ALA A 117 -6.69 -11.47 -13.62
C ALA A 117 -7.19 -11.66 -12.18
N PRO A 118 -8.51 -11.70 -11.89
CA PRO A 118 -8.99 -11.93 -10.53
C PRO A 118 -8.59 -13.28 -9.96
N ILE A 119 -8.54 -14.34 -10.76
CA ILE A 119 -8.18 -15.70 -10.30
C ILE A 119 -6.69 -15.73 -9.94
N VAL A 120 -5.84 -15.22 -10.84
CA VAL A 120 -4.39 -15.23 -10.65
C VAL A 120 -4.00 -14.31 -9.49
N LEU A 121 -4.46 -13.05 -9.46
CA LEU A 121 -4.07 -12.06 -8.46
C LEU A 121 -4.59 -12.39 -7.05
N ARG A 122 -5.71 -13.11 -6.94
CA ARG A 122 -6.24 -13.59 -5.64
C ARG A 122 -5.62 -14.90 -5.17
N SER A 123 -4.94 -15.64 -6.05
CA SER A 123 -4.24 -16.86 -5.67
C SER A 123 -3.07 -16.56 -4.74
N ASN A 124 -2.65 -17.51 -3.90
CA ASN A 124 -1.50 -17.33 -3.02
C ASN A 124 -0.20 -17.03 -3.80
N VAL A 125 -0.04 -17.64 -4.98
CA VAL A 125 1.13 -17.43 -5.85
C VAL A 125 1.10 -16.02 -6.43
N GLY A 126 -0.02 -15.61 -7.02
CA GLY A 126 -0.15 -14.26 -7.58
C GLY A 126 -0.05 -13.17 -6.52
N LEU A 127 -0.65 -13.38 -5.34
CA LEU A 127 -0.47 -12.51 -4.19
C LEU A 127 1.01 -12.37 -3.85
N TYR A 128 1.74 -13.48 -3.65
CA TYR A 128 3.18 -13.46 -3.33
C TYR A 128 4.01 -12.73 -4.40
N SER A 129 3.81 -13.07 -5.67
CA SER A 129 4.53 -12.45 -6.79
C SER A 129 4.25 -10.95 -6.89
N ALA A 130 3.03 -10.50 -6.59
CA ALA A 130 2.69 -9.08 -6.50
C ALA A 130 3.26 -8.39 -5.24
N GLN A 131 3.80 -9.14 -4.27
CA GLN A 131 4.46 -8.58 -3.08
C GLN A 131 5.96 -8.47 -3.18
N LEU A 132 6.59 -9.35 -3.95
CA LEU A 132 8.03 -9.37 -4.02
C LEU A 132 8.64 -8.00 -4.36
N PRO A 133 8.12 -7.24 -5.36
CA PRO A 133 8.66 -5.90 -5.64
C PRO A 133 8.59 -4.96 -4.45
N SER A 134 7.42 -4.83 -3.79
CA SER A 134 7.28 -3.89 -2.67
C SER A 134 8.12 -4.31 -1.46
N ARG A 135 8.28 -5.63 -1.21
CA ARG A 135 9.16 -6.14 -0.15
C ARG A 135 10.61 -5.73 -0.40
N LEU A 136 11.07 -5.87 -1.65
CA LEU A 136 12.41 -5.47 -2.03
C LEU A 136 12.60 -3.95 -2.01
N VAL A 137 11.58 -3.17 -2.39
CA VAL A 137 11.61 -1.70 -2.28
C VAL A 137 11.78 -1.26 -0.83
N VAL A 138 10.99 -1.82 0.10
CA VAL A 138 11.12 -1.47 1.52
C VAL A 138 12.48 -1.89 2.07
N LEU A 139 12.99 -3.06 1.66
CA LEU A 139 14.33 -3.49 2.04
C LEU A 139 15.42 -2.55 1.51
N ALA A 140 15.34 -2.16 0.23
CA ALA A 140 16.25 -1.19 -0.37
C ALA A 140 16.18 0.17 0.33
N LEU A 141 14.98 0.64 0.71
CA LEU A 141 14.80 1.85 1.50
C LEU A 141 15.48 1.80 2.86
N TYR A 142 15.35 0.68 3.59
CA TYR A 142 16.00 0.53 4.90
C TYR A 142 17.52 0.43 4.78
N LEU A 143 18.02 -0.26 3.76
CA LEU A 143 19.46 -0.33 3.48
C LEU A 143 20.01 1.05 3.09
N PHE A 144 19.29 1.78 2.24
CA PHE A 144 19.66 3.13 1.84
C PHE A 144 19.68 4.09 3.04
N PHE A 145 18.70 3.98 3.94
CA PHE A 145 18.71 4.75 5.18
C PHE A 145 19.90 4.37 6.07
N ALA A 146 20.23 3.09 6.19
CA ALA A 146 21.41 2.64 6.93
C ALA A 146 22.71 3.20 6.33
N VAL A 147 22.82 3.25 5.00
CA VAL A 147 23.94 3.89 4.29
C VAL A 147 24.01 5.37 4.66
N ILE A 148 22.91 6.12 4.57
CA ILE A 148 22.87 7.54 4.93
C ILE A 148 23.35 7.75 6.37
N VAL A 149 22.86 6.95 7.31
CA VAL A 149 23.26 7.02 8.72
C VAL A 149 24.76 6.79 8.84
N LEU A 150 25.30 5.70 8.27
CA LEU A 150 26.73 5.41 8.33
C LEU A 150 27.56 6.54 7.68
N THR A 151 27.12 7.12 6.59
CA THR A 151 27.78 8.27 5.96
C THR A 151 27.77 9.51 6.88
N TRP A 152 26.71 9.78 7.63
CA TRP A 152 26.72 10.86 8.63
C TRP A 152 27.80 10.64 9.69
N TRP A 153 27.97 9.40 10.15
CA TRP A 153 29.00 9.04 11.13
C TRP A 153 30.42 9.10 10.58
N VAL A 154 30.60 9.00 9.25
CA VAL A 154 31.89 9.22 8.58
C VAL A 154 32.18 10.72 8.40
N VAL A 155 31.19 11.50 7.97
CA VAL A 155 31.40 12.88 7.52
C VAL A 155 31.33 13.92 8.64
N MET A 156 30.63 13.62 9.74
CA MET A 156 30.29 14.60 10.77
C MET A 156 30.82 14.19 12.16
N PRO A 157 30.97 15.15 13.09
CA PRO A 157 31.25 14.84 14.49
C PRO A 157 30.16 13.95 15.09
N GLY A 158 30.56 13.04 15.98
CA GLY A 158 29.66 12.01 16.53
C GLY A 158 28.39 12.57 17.20
N GLU A 159 28.48 13.73 17.86
CA GLU A 159 27.30 14.38 18.46
C GLU A 159 26.27 14.81 17.41
N ALA A 160 26.71 15.45 16.32
CA ALA A 160 25.83 15.88 15.23
C ALA A 160 25.24 14.68 14.48
N ALA A 161 26.08 13.68 14.17
CA ALA A 161 25.64 12.43 13.55
C ALA A 161 24.59 11.71 14.41
N PHE A 162 24.76 11.71 15.74
CA PHE A 162 23.80 11.14 16.69
C PHE A 162 22.44 11.84 16.62
N PHE A 163 22.39 13.18 16.70
CA PHE A 163 21.12 13.91 16.63
C PHE A 163 20.41 13.73 15.28
N LEU A 164 21.16 13.71 14.17
CA LEU A 164 20.59 13.43 12.85
C LEU A 164 20.05 12.00 12.75
N THR A 165 20.78 11.01 13.27
CA THR A 165 20.34 9.61 13.31
C THR A 165 19.05 9.47 14.11
N LEU A 166 18.99 10.06 15.30
CA LEU A 166 17.81 10.03 16.16
C LEU A 166 16.62 10.73 15.49
N GLY A 167 16.83 11.92 14.94
CA GLY A 167 15.79 12.66 14.21
C GLY A 167 15.27 11.89 13.00
N GLY A 168 16.16 11.31 12.19
CA GLY A 168 15.80 10.48 11.04
C GLY A 168 14.97 9.26 11.44
N PHE A 169 15.35 8.58 12.52
CA PHE A 169 14.58 7.44 13.04
C PHE A 169 13.19 7.86 13.51
N LEU A 170 13.07 8.96 14.25
CA LEU A 170 11.78 9.49 14.71
C LEU A 170 10.86 9.86 13.54
N VAL A 171 11.41 10.47 12.48
CA VAL A 171 10.66 10.80 11.26
C VAL A 171 10.17 9.53 10.57
N ILE A 172 11.01 8.51 10.41
CA ILE A 172 10.60 7.24 9.80
C ILE A 172 9.49 6.58 10.61
N VAL A 173 9.63 6.51 11.94
CA VAL A 173 8.60 5.95 12.83
C VAL A 173 7.29 6.74 12.69
N HIS A 174 7.35 8.07 12.65
CA HIS A 174 6.16 8.91 12.48
C HIS A 174 5.46 8.67 11.14
N ILE A 175 6.22 8.58 10.03
CA ILE A 175 5.68 8.28 8.70
C ILE A 175 5.01 6.90 8.71
N ILE A 176 5.69 5.87 9.22
CA ILE A 176 5.14 4.50 9.30
C ILE A 176 3.86 4.50 10.12
N GLN A 177 3.87 5.09 11.33
CA GLN A 177 2.70 5.12 12.20
C GLN A 177 1.49 5.83 11.56
N THR A 178 1.73 6.96 10.89
CA THR A 178 0.67 7.75 10.25
C THR A 178 0.00 6.96 9.13
N PHE A 179 0.78 6.45 8.17
CA PHE A 179 0.21 5.66 7.08
C PHE A 179 -0.34 4.31 7.54
N SER A 180 0.25 3.71 8.57
CA SER A 180 -0.29 2.51 9.20
C SER A 180 -1.66 2.76 9.83
N ALA A 181 -1.86 3.90 10.49
CA ALA A 181 -3.15 4.27 11.07
C ALA A 181 -4.20 4.50 9.97
N THR A 182 -3.85 5.25 8.92
CA THR A 182 -4.74 5.53 7.79
C THR A 182 -5.12 4.26 7.03
N ALA A 183 -4.16 3.39 6.73
CA ALA A 183 -4.44 2.14 6.03
C ALA A 183 -5.34 1.22 6.86
N ASN A 184 -5.15 1.17 8.19
CA ASN A 184 -6.08 0.46 9.08
C ASN A 184 -7.48 1.07 9.07
N LEU A 185 -7.60 2.39 9.02
CA LEU A 185 -8.89 3.07 8.91
C LEU A 185 -9.60 2.68 7.62
N VAL A 186 -8.91 2.81 6.48
CA VAL A 186 -9.40 2.41 5.15
C VAL A 186 -9.83 0.94 5.14
N MET A 187 -9.04 0.05 5.75
CA MET A 187 -9.38 -1.37 5.84
C MET A 187 -10.67 -1.62 6.60
N LEU A 188 -10.80 -1.00 7.78
CA LEU A 188 -11.93 -1.23 8.67
C LEU A 188 -13.21 -0.57 8.16
N THR A 189 -13.12 0.59 7.51
CA THR A 189 -14.27 1.27 6.93
C THR A 189 -14.68 0.70 5.58
N GLY A 190 -13.82 -0.07 4.91
CA GLY A 190 -14.10 -0.63 3.59
C GLY A 190 -14.10 0.41 2.49
N ALA A 191 -13.32 1.48 2.66
CA ALA A 191 -13.32 2.65 1.76
C ALA A 191 -12.90 2.34 0.31
N MET A 192 -12.27 1.20 0.05
CA MET A 192 -11.89 0.79 -1.32
C MET A 192 -13.04 0.09 -2.07
N ALA A 193 -14.18 -0.17 -1.41
CA ALA A 193 -15.37 -0.69 -2.07
C ALA A 193 -15.95 0.33 -3.07
N ASN A 194 -16.76 -0.16 -4.01
CA ASN A 194 -17.43 0.73 -4.98
C ASN A 194 -18.65 1.46 -4.40
N MET A 195 -19.06 1.14 -3.16
CA MET A 195 -20.13 1.85 -2.48
C MET A 195 -19.55 2.96 -1.60
N PRO A 196 -20.16 4.15 -1.59
CA PRO A 196 -19.70 5.25 -0.76
C PRO A 196 -19.92 4.91 0.72
N ILE A 197 -19.01 5.39 1.58
CA ILE A 197 -19.15 5.23 3.03
C ILE A 197 -20.31 6.14 3.50
N ILE A 198 -20.24 7.41 3.14
CA ILE A 198 -21.22 8.45 3.49
C ILE A 198 -21.99 8.78 2.20
N GLU A 199 -23.28 9.11 2.30
CA GLU A 199 -24.02 9.55 1.12
C GLU A 199 -23.53 10.93 0.67
N GLU A 200 -23.51 11.17 -0.64
CA GLU A 200 -22.90 12.37 -1.22
C GLU A 200 -23.53 13.66 -0.68
N ASP A 201 -24.85 13.65 -0.49
CA ASP A 201 -25.61 14.76 0.09
C ASP A 201 -25.24 15.05 1.56
N GLU A 202 -24.85 14.01 2.31
CA GLU A 202 -24.45 14.14 3.71
C GLU A 202 -22.99 14.62 3.82
N GLU A 203 -22.10 14.18 2.93
CA GLU A 203 -20.68 14.53 2.94
C GLU A 203 -20.44 16.05 2.79
N VAL A 204 -21.19 16.72 1.91
CA VAL A 204 -21.03 18.16 1.61
C VAL A 204 -21.25 19.05 2.86
N HIS A 205 -21.99 18.55 3.85
CA HIS A 205 -22.32 19.29 5.06
C HIS A 205 -21.40 19.02 6.24
N LEU A 206 -20.41 18.12 6.08
CA LEU A 206 -19.53 17.68 7.16
C LEU A 206 -18.18 18.40 7.11
N SER A 207 -17.72 18.85 8.28
CA SER A 207 -16.35 19.33 8.44
C SER A 207 -15.34 18.17 8.47
N PRO A 208 -14.04 18.42 8.18
CA PRO A 208 -13.01 17.39 8.25
C PRO A 208 -12.92 16.66 9.60
N GLY A 209 -13.23 17.36 10.70
CA GLY A 209 -13.31 16.76 12.04
C GLY A 209 -14.45 15.75 12.16
N GLN A 210 -15.64 16.11 11.69
CA GLN A 210 -16.82 15.23 11.70
C GLN A 210 -16.63 14.02 10.79
N LEU A 211 -16.04 14.20 9.61
CA LEU A 211 -15.67 13.10 8.71
C LEU A 211 -14.71 12.12 9.41
N SER A 212 -13.73 12.64 10.13
CA SER A 212 -12.78 11.81 10.89
C SER A 212 -13.48 11.02 12.00
N ASP A 213 -14.40 11.65 12.73
CA ASP A 213 -15.15 11.00 13.81
C ASP A 213 -16.04 9.86 13.28
N ILE A 214 -16.76 10.09 12.18
CA ILE A 214 -17.59 9.07 11.52
C ILE A 214 -16.75 7.88 11.06
N LEU A 215 -15.60 8.14 10.42
CA LEU A 215 -14.70 7.08 9.97
C LEU A 215 -14.15 6.27 11.15
N ILE A 216 -13.78 6.93 12.25
CA ILE A 216 -13.28 6.27 13.46
C ILE A 216 -14.39 5.44 14.11
N GLU A 217 -15.61 5.94 14.19
CA GLU A 217 -16.77 5.23 14.75
C GLU A 217 -17.08 3.96 13.96
N ARG A 218 -17.18 4.07 12.63
CA ARG A 218 -17.37 2.90 11.75
C ARG A 218 -16.24 1.90 11.87
N ALA A 219 -15.00 2.36 11.95
CA ALA A 219 -13.85 1.47 12.16
C ALA A 219 -13.90 0.75 13.51
N ARG A 220 -14.40 1.40 14.58
CA ARG A 220 -14.62 0.76 15.89
C ARG A 220 -15.73 -0.28 15.81
N LEU A 221 -16.83 0.03 15.13
CA LEU A 221 -17.95 -0.89 14.92
C LEU A 221 -17.50 -2.12 14.13
N ALA A 222 -16.82 -1.92 13.00
CA ALA A 222 -16.19 -2.97 12.20
C ALA A 222 -15.27 -3.89 13.04
N LYS A 223 -14.43 -3.29 13.88
CA LYS A 223 -13.52 -4.02 14.77
C LYS A 223 -14.28 -4.85 15.81
N LYS A 224 -15.36 -4.32 16.38
CA LYS A 224 -16.23 -5.03 17.33
C LYS A 224 -16.87 -6.26 16.68
N LEU A 225 -17.26 -6.13 15.41
CA LEU A 225 -17.91 -7.18 14.64
C LEU A 225 -16.96 -8.27 14.13
N LYS A 226 -15.63 -8.10 14.24
CA LYS A 226 -14.61 -9.07 13.77
C LYS A 226 -14.84 -9.56 12.33
N VAL A 227 -15.29 -8.68 11.45
CA VAL A 227 -15.58 -9.05 10.06
C VAL A 227 -14.28 -9.37 9.33
N ASP A 228 -14.22 -10.53 8.69
CA ASP A 228 -13.09 -10.92 7.83
C ASP A 228 -13.08 -10.02 6.57
N VAL A 229 -11.91 -9.53 6.19
CA VAL A 229 -11.68 -8.73 4.97
C VAL A 229 -12.26 -9.41 3.73
N MET A 230 -12.15 -10.74 3.65
CA MET A 230 -12.71 -11.52 2.55
C MET A 230 -14.24 -11.47 2.52
N LYS A 231 -14.87 -11.37 3.69
CA LYS A 231 -16.32 -11.29 3.85
C LYS A 231 -16.81 -9.87 3.55
N GLN A 232 -16.04 -8.86 3.93
CA GLN A 232 -16.30 -7.43 3.70
C GLN A 232 -16.56 -7.07 2.23
N TYR A 233 -15.92 -7.77 1.28
CA TYR A 233 -16.06 -7.47 -0.15
C TYR A 233 -16.99 -8.41 -0.93
N ARG A 234 -17.43 -9.50 -0.31
CA ARG A 234 -18.36 -10.47 -0.92
C ARG A 234 -19.81 -10.07 -0.71
N VAL A 235 -20.12 -9.41 0.39
CA VAL A 235 -21.44 -8.91 0.77
C VAL A 235 -21.37 -7.37 0.77
N ASP A 236 -22.46 -6.67 0.44
CA ASP A 236 -22.51 -5.20 0.53
C ASP A 236 -22.32 -4.77 1.99
N TYR A 237 -21.05 -4.65 2.38
CA TYR A 237 -20.66 -4.45 3.77
C TYR A 237 -21.15 -3.12 4.33
N GLN A 238 -21.19 -2.07 3.51
CA GLN A 238 -21.79 -0.80 3.92
C GLN A 238 -23.27 -0.98 4.27
N GLN A 239 -24.00 -1.80 3.52
CA GLN A 239 -25.39 -2.11 3.82
C GLN A 239 -25.53 -2.90 5.13
N LEU A 240 -24.66 -3.88 5.37
CA LEU A 240 -24.63 -4.60 6.66
C LEU A 240 -24.31 -3.68 7.84
N LEU A 241 -23.41 -2.72 7.68
CA LEU A 241 -23.09 -1.75 8.73
C LEU A 241 -24.30 -0.85 9.02
N ARG A 242 -24.96 -0.34 7.98
CA ARG A 242 -26.20 0.45 8.11
C ARG A 242 -27.30 -0.34 8.82
N GLU A 243 -27.53 -1.60 8.44
CA GLU A 243 -28.54 -2.44 9.10
C GLU A 243 -28.27 -2.66 10.60
N VAL A 244 -26.99 -2.69 11.02
CA VAL A 244 -26.60 -2.75 12.43
C VAL A 244 -26.79 -1.42 13.14
N GLU A 245 -26.39 -0.32 12.50
CA GLU A 245 -26.60 1.05 13.01
C GLU A 245 -28.10 1.33 13.22
N ASP A 246 -28.95 0.89 12.29
CA ASP A 246 -30.41 0.98 12.36
C ASP A 246 -31.05 -0.01 13.34
N GLY A 247 -30.26 -0.89 13.97
CA GLY A 247 -30.74 -1.90 14.92
C GLY A 247 -31.54 -3.05 14.31
N THR A 248 -31.64 -3.11 12.99
CA THR A 248 -32.38 -4.16 12.25
C THR A 248 -31.64 -5.49 12.21
N LEU A 249 -30.33 -5.48 12.47
CA LEU A 249 -29.47 -6.65 12.48
C LEU A 249 -28.68 -6.75 13.78
N GLN A 250 -28.76 -7.90 14.46
CA GLN A 250 -27.92 -8.21 15.62
C GLN A 250 -26.78 -9.17 15.25
N PHE A 251 -25.59 -8.90 15.75
CA PHE A 251 -24.41 -9.75 15.58
C PHE A 251 -24.16 -10.63 16.81
N PRO A 252 -23.55 -11.83 16.64
CA PRO A 252 -22.94 -12.34 15.42
C PRO A 252 -23.94 -12.92 14.40
N ILE A 253 -23.81 -12.54 13.12
CA ILE A 253 -24.56 -13.19 12.02
C ILE A 253 -24.05 -14.63 11.89
N SER A 254 -24.95 -15.61 11.86
CA SER A 254 -24.60 -17.01 11.62
C SER A 254 -23.97 -17.21 10.24
N GLU A 255 -23.05 -18.17 10.10
CA GLU A 255 -22.37 -18.43 8.83
C GLU A 255 -23.35 -18.87 7.73
N SER A 256 -24.44 -19.55 8.10
CA SER A 256 -25.54 -19.92 7.21
C SER A 256 -26.31 -18.71 6.70
N GLU A 257 -26.64 -17.75 7.58
CA GLU A 257 -27.33 -16.51 7.19
C GLU A 257 -26.45 -15.62 6.32
N TYR A 258 -25.16 -15.54 6.63
CA TYR A 258 -24.17 -14.86 5.80
C TYR A 258 -24.10 -15.45 4.39
N ASN A 259 -23.98 -16.77 4.27
CA ASN A 259 -23.92 -17.47 2.98
C ASN A 259 -25.23 -17.34 2.19
N LEU A 260 -26.38 -17.38 2.88
CA LEU A 260 -27.69 -17.17 2.27
C LEU A 260 -27.83 -15.76 1.69
N ARG A 261 -27.41 -14.73 2.43
CA ARG A 261 -27.43 -13.34 1.96
C ARG A 261 -26.45 -13.11 0.81
N ALA A 262 -25.24 -13.65 0.90
CA ALA A 262 -24.26 -13.61 -0.19
C ALA A 262 -24.83 -14.28 -1.46
N SER A 263 -25.47 -15.45 -1.32
CA SER A 263 -26.10 -16.17 -2.42
C SER A 263 -27.27 -15.39 -3.03
N LYS A 264 -28.19 -14.86 -2.21
CA LYS A 264 -29.33 -14.05 -2.65
C LYS A 264 -28.88 -12.82 -3.44
N MET A 265 -27.81 -12.16 -3.01
CA MET A 265 -27.26 -11.01 -3.73
C MET A 265 -26.53 -11.38 -5.02
N VAL A 266 -25.78 -12.48 -5.04
CA VAL A 266 -25.21 -13.01 -6.30
C VAL A 266 -26.34 -13.32 -7.29
N HIS A 267 -27.46 -13.86 -6.81
CA HIS A 267 -28.61 -14.17 -7.64
C HIS A 267 -29.34 -12.93 -8.16
N MET A 268 -29.61 -11.94 -7.29
CA MET A 268 -30.20 -10.65 -7.69
C MET A 268 -29.33 -9.90 -8.71
N ARG A 269 -28.00 -9.93 -8.55
CA ARG A 269 -27.08 -9.27 -9.48
C ARG A 269 -26.98 -9.97 -10.83
N ARG A 270 -27.09 -11.31 -10.87
CA ARG A 270 -27.21 -12.06 -12.15
C ARG A 270 -28.50 -11.75 -12.91
N GLN A 271 -29.52 -11.27 -12.21
CA GLN A 271 -30.81 -10.90 -12.78
C GLN A 271 -30.90 -9.42 -13.17
N MET A 272 -29.95 -8.57 -12.75
CA MET A 272 -29.88 -7.18 -13.23
C MET A 272 -29.25 -7.15 -14.63
N PRO A 273 -29.95 -6.63 -15.65
CA PRO A 273 -29.39 -6.50 -16.99
C PRO A 273 -28.20 -5.53 -16.99
N SER A 274 -27.13 -5.90 -17.69
CA SER A 274 -25.84 -5.20 -17.78
C SER A 274 -25.93 -3.73 -18.21
N ARG A 275 -27.07 -3.28 -18.75
CA ARG A 275 -27.32 -1.88 -19.12
C ARG A 275 -27.45 -0.90 -17.94
N PHE A 276 -27.57 -1.36 -16.69
CA PHE A 276 -27.65 -0.45 -15.53
C PHE A 276 -26.32 -0.21 -14.81
N LEU A 277 -25.24 -0.90 -15.18
CA LEU A 277 -23.92 -0.70 -14.57
C LEU A 277 -23.06 0.36 -15.29
N ASP A 278 -23.36 0.67 -16.56
CA ASP A 278 -22.60 1.66 -17.36
C ASP A 278 -23.23 3.07 -17.39
N VAL A 279 -24.48 3.24 -16.95
CA VAL A 279 -25.20 4.52 -17.13
C VAL A 279 -24.77 5.61 -16.14
N ARG A 280 -24.03 5.28 -15.07
CA ARG A 280 -23.56 6.28 -14.09
C ARG A 280 -22.18 6.90 -14.39
N VAL A 281 -21.50 6.48 -15.46
CA VAL A 281 -20.19 7.06 -15.87
C VAL A 281 -20.29 7.81 -17.21
N GLY A 282 -21.42 7.71 -17.93
CA GLY A 282 -21.57 8.28 -19.27
C GLY A 282 -22.50 9.49 -19.43
N SER A 283 -23.24 9.93 -18.39
CA SER A 283 -24.29 10.95 -18.57
C SER A 283 -23.88 12.40 -18.29
N GLU A 284 -22.59 12.70 -18.08
CA GLU A 284 -22.11 14.09 -17.87
C GLU A 284 -21.21 14.60 -19.00
N LEU A 285 -20.97 13.82 -20.06
CA LEU A 285 -20.12 14.24 -21.19
C LEU A 285 -20.86 14.55 -22.50
N ASP A 286 -22.18 14.34 -22.57
CA ASP A 286 -22.98 14.57 -23.80
C ASP A 286 -23.87 15.83 -23.74
N MET A 287 -23.63 16.78 -22.82
CA MET A 287 -24.45 18.02 -22.70
C MET A 287 -23.65 19.32 -22.92
N VAL A 288 -22.49 19.29 -23.59
CA VAL A 288 -21.68 20.51 -23.84
C VAL A 288 -21.54 20.88 -25.32
N ASP A 289 -21.99 20.04 -26.28
CA ASP A 289 -21.78 20.30 -27.72
C ASP A 289 -23.04 20.67 -28.54
N GLU A 290 -24.12 21.15 -27.90
CA GLU A 290 -25.27 21.73 -28.63
C GLU A 290 -25.59 23.16 -28.15
N GLU A 291 -24.64 24.08 -28.24
CA GLU A 291 -24.93 25.51 -28.32
C GLU A 291 -23.76 26.24 -29.00
N HIS A 292 -23.65 26.10 -30.34
CA HIS A 292 -23.15 27.13 -31.28
C HIS A 292 -23.12 26.57 -32.70
N GLY A 293 -24.22 26.80 -33.42
CA GLY A 293 -24.36 26.64 -34.87
C GLY A 293 -25.56 27.46 -35.34
#